data_AF-A0A0C2NF45-F1
#
_entry.id   AF-A0A0C2NF45-F1
#
_cell.length_a   1.000
_cell.length_b   1.000
_cell.length_c   1.000
_cell.angle_alpha   90.00
_cell.angle_beta   90.00
_cell.angle_gamma   90.00
#
_symmetry.space_group_name_H-M   'P 1'
#
loop_
_entity.id
_entity.type
_entity.pdbx_description
1 polymer ?
#
loop_
_entity_poly.entity_id
_entity_poly.type
_entity_poly.pdbx_seq_one_letter_code
_entity_poly.pdbx_strand_id
1 'polypeptide(L)'
;MEYPENTEIIELRDSMKICLRNVFELIPIQPHLNHVVSIIRTNLSNYSRIESCLFFISATITGTRIISEFREFFELLSNIPTDCPSFFVENYCKYLKEFIDQFSDKLWYMDETSKYSDSIYKWLARVPGPATKILGYDDKNLTIRMMISFQILRYL
;
A
#
# COMPACT_ATOMS: atom_id res chain seq x y z
N MET A 1 -27.34 -5.76 7.47
CA MET A 1 -27.98 -4.83 6.53
C MET A 1 -26.84 -4.25 5.71
N GLU A 2 -26.55 -4.85 4.55
CA GLU A 2 -25.50 -4.38 3.65
C GLU A 2 -25.99 -3.12 2.94
N TYR A 3 -25.18 -2.07 2.95
CA TYR A 3 -25.49 -0.82 2.27
C TYR A 3 -25.19 -0.97 0.77
N PRO A 4 -26.20 -0.87 -0.12
CA PRO A 4 -26.01 -0.98 -1.57
C PRO A 4 -25.16 0.16 -2.16
N GLU A 5 -24.99 1.28 -1.45
CA GLU A 5 -24.17 2.43 -1.88
C GLU A 5 -22.68 2.10 -2.05
N ASN A 6 -22.18 1.01 -1.45
CA ASN A 6 -20.77 0.66 -1.55
C ASN A 6 -20.40 -0.01 -2.88
N THR A 7 -21.34 -0.68 -3.55
CA THR A 7 -21.06 -1.43 -4.78
C THR A 7 -20.71 -0.49 -5.92
N GLU A 8 -21.50 0.56 -6.14
CA GLU A 8 -21.25 1.55 -7.21
C GLU A 8 -19.90 2.27 -7.02
N ILE A 9 -19.54 2.60 -5.77
CA ILE A 9 -18.25 3.24 -5.45
C ILE A 9 -17.08 2.30 -5.74
N ILE A 10 -17.21 1.01 -5.42
CA ILE A 10 -16.18 0.01 -5.69
C ILE A 10 -16.00 -0.16 -7.21
N GLU A 11 -17.09 -0.34 -7.96
CA GLU A 11 -17.06 -0.48 -9.42
C GLU A 11 -16.46 0.75 -10.12
N LEU A 12 -16.80 1.95 -9.63
CA LEU A 12 -16.22 3.19 -10.14
C LEU A 12 -14.71 3.24 -9.88
N ARG A 13 -14.27 2.89 -8.66
CA ARG A 13 -12.83 2.87 -8.32
C ARG A 13 -12.06 1.87 -9.15
N ASP A 14 -12.61 0.69 -9.39
CA ASP A 14 -12.00 -0.33 -10.23
C ASP A 14 -11.91 0.13 -11.69
N SER A 15 -12.97 0.75 -12.21
CA SER A 15 -12.98 1.35 -13.55
C SER A 15 -11.91 2.44 -13.68
N MET A 16 -11.77 3.31 -12.67
CA MET A 16 -10.73 4.33 -12.63
C MET A 16 -9.32 3.73 -12.59
N LYS A 17 -9.10 2.66 -11.82
CA LYS A 17 -7.82 1.93 -11.78
C LYS A 17 -7.46 1.37 -13.16
N ILE A 18 -8.43 0.77 -13.85
CA ILE A 18 -8.24 0.24 -15.22
C ILE A 18 -7.88 1.36 -16.19
N CYS A 19 -8.60 2.49 -16.16
CA CYS A 19 -8.30 3.64 -17.01
C CYS A 19 -6.89 4.20 -16.76
N LEU A 20 -6.51 4.35 -15.49
CA LEU A 20 -5.15 4.81 -15.13
C LEU A 20 -4.09 3.85 -15.66
N ARG A 21 -4.28 2.53 -15.47
CA ARG A 21 -3.36 1.52 -15.99
C ARG A 21 -3.17 1.66 -17.50
N ASN A 22 -4.25 1.74 -18.26
CA ASN A 22 -4.21 1.88 -19.72
C ASN A 22 -3.46 3.15 -20.15
N VAL A 23 -3.62 4.26 -19.42
CA VAL A 23 -2.89 5.50 -19.71
C VAL A 23 -1.39 5.32 -19.47
N PHE A 24 -0.99 4.68 -18.37
CA PHE A 24 0.42 4.46 -18.04
C PHE A 24 1.11 3.35 -18.83
N GLU A 25 0.35 2.57 -19.61
CA GLU A 25 0.94 1.74 -20.67
C GLU A 25 1.45 2.59 -21.85
N LEU A 26 0.94 3.82 -22.02
CA LEU A 26 1.25 4.71 -23.13
C LEU A 26 2.26 5.83 -22.77
N ILE A 27 2.43 6.12 -21.48
CA ILE A 27 3.30 7.21 -21.01
C ILE A 27 4.26 6.75 -19.90
N PRO A 28 5.46 7.35 -19.78
CA PRO A 28 6.39 7.03 -18.70
C PRO A 28 5.78 7.36 -17.34
N ILE A 29 5.78 6.37 -16.43
CA ILE A 29 5.21 6.52 -15.08
C ILE A 29 6.11 7.32 -14.13
N GLN A 30 7.44 7.26 -14.30
CA GLN A 30 8.42 7.80 -13.36
C GLN A 30 8.20 9.28 -12.97
N PRO A 31 7.91 10.22 -13.91
CA PRO A 31 7.66 11.62 -13.53
C PRO A 31 6.46 11.78 -12.59
N HIS A 32 5.45 10.92 -12.74
CA HIS A 32 4.25 10.93 -11.91
C HIS A 32 4.51 10.32 -10.53
N LEU A 33 5.32 9.25 -10.45
CA LEU A 33 5.79 8.71 -9.17
C LEU A 33 6.59 9.75 -8.38
N ASN A 34 7.53 10.44 -9.05
CA ASN A 34 8.30 11.52 -8.42
C ASN A 34 7.39 12.63 -7.88
N HIS A 35 6.34 12.97 -8.62
CA HIS A 35 5.35 13.96 -8.17
C HIS A 35 4.56 13.47 -6.94
N VAL A 36 4.12 12.21 -6.95
CA VAL A 36 3.44 11.58 -5.80
C VAL A 36 4.32 11.60 -4.55
N VAL A 37 5.58 11.18 -4.67
CA VAL A 37 6.55 11.21 -3.57
C VAL A 37 6.70 12.64 -3.02
N SER A 38 6.80 13.63 -3.91
CA SER A 38 6.89 15.04 -3.52
C SER A 38 5.64 15.52 -2.76
N ILE A 39 4.44 15.14 -3.22
CA ILE A 39 3.18 15.47 -2.51
C ILE A 39 3.19 14.91 -1.09
N ILE A 40 3.57 13.65 -0.91
CA ILE A 40 3.52 13.04 0.42
C ILE A 40 4.60 13.65 1.32
N ARG A 41 5.81 13.89 0.82
CA ARG A 41 6.90 14.53 1.59
C ARG A 41 6.54 15.93 2.08
N THR A 42 5.92 16.72 1.22
CA THR A 42 5.57 18.11 1.55
C THR A 42 4.43 18.21 2.56
N ASN A 43 3.61 17.15 2.71
CA ASN A 43 2.44 17.21 3.59
C ASN A 43 2.04 15.84 4.17
N LEU A 44 2.80 15.34 5.13
CA LEU A 44 2.55 14.05 5.81
C LEU A 44 1.26 14.01 6.64
N SER A 45 0.65 15.17 6.95
CA SER A 45 -0.60 15.26 7.71
C SER A 45 -1.84 15.43 6.84
N ASN A 46 -1.70 15.62 5.52
CA ASN A 46 -2.83 15.73 4.61
C ASN A 46 -3.28 14.35 4.12
N TYR A 47 -3.99 13.64 4.99
CA TYR A 47 -4.44 12.27 4.77
C TYR A 47 -5.28 12.08 3.49
N SER A 48 -6.08 13.07 3.08
CA SER A 48 -6.85 13.01 1.84
C SER A 48 -5.94 12.99 0.59
N ARG A 49 -4.86 13.79 0.60
CA ARG A 49 -3.86 13.75 -0.47
C ARG A 49 -3.08 12.46 -0.46
N ILE A 50 -2.70 11.95 0.71
CA ILE A 50 -1.98 10.68 0.84
C ILE A 50 -2.87 9.53 0.34
N GLU A 51 -4.15 9.51 0.68
CA GLU A 51 -5.10 8.52 0.20
C GLU A 51 -5.24 8.56 -1.33
N SER A 52 -5.30 9.75 -1.92
CA SER A 52 -5.33 9.91 -3.38
C SER A 52 -4.05 9.40 -4.04
N CYS A 53 -2.90 9.63 -3.40
CA CYS A 53 -1.61 9.10 -3.83
C CYS A 53 -1.58 7.57 -3.75
N LEU A 54 -2.06 6.97 -2.67
CA LEU A 54 -2.15 5.51 -2.51
C LEU A 54 -3.06 4.89 -3.56
N PHE A 55 -4.21 5.53 -3.84
CA PHE A 55 -5.09 5.12 -4.92
C PHE A 55 -4.36 5.09 -6.26
N PHE A 56 -3.66 6.18 -6.61
CA PHE A 56 -2.86 6.27 -7.82
C PHE A 56 -1.81 5.16 -7.92
N ILE A 57 -1.07 4.91 -6.83
CA ILE A 57 -0.03 3.88 -6.81
C ILE A 57 -0.64 2.48 -6.96
N SER A 58 -1.74 2.18 -6.26
CA SER A 58 -2.45 0.90 -6.38
C SER A 58 -2.96 0.63 -7.80
N ALA A 59 -3.37 1.68 -8.53
CA ALA A 59 -3.79 1.55 -9.92
C ALA A 59 -2.62 1.18 -10.84
N THR A 60 -1.45 1.79 -10.60
CA THR A 60 -0.33 1.75 -11.54
C THR A 60 0.61 0.58 -11.33
N ILE A 61 0.84 0.17 -10.09
CA ILE A 61 1.75 -0.91 -9.70
C ILE A 61 1.42 -2.27 -10.36
N THR A 62 0.15 -2.49 -10.71
CA THR A 62 -0.32 -3.70 -11.37
C THR A 62 0.18 -3.85 -12.81
N GLY A 63 0.45 -2.73 -13.50
CA GLY A 63 0.91 -2.70 -14.89
C GLY A 63 2.43 -2.60 -15.04
N THR A 64 3.16 -2.23 -13.98
CA THR A 64 4.60 -2.02 -14.10
C THR A 64 5.39 -3.33 -14.00
N ARG A 65 6.43 -3.42 -14.84
CA ARG A 65 7.44 -4.50 -14.75
C ARG A 65 8.57 -4.15 -13.77
N ILE A 66 8.64 -2.90 -13.34
CA ILE A 66 9.80 -2.33 -12.65
C ILE A 66 9.39 -1.90 -11.24
N ILE A 67 9.56 -2.82 -10.28
CA ILE A 67 9.26 -2.57 -8.86
C ILE A 67 10.23 -1.54 -8.27
N SER A 68 11.45 -1.44 -8.81
CA SER A 68 12.46 -0.50 -8.32
C SER A 68 12.05 0.98 -8.45
N GLU A 69 11.13 1.32 -9.36
CA GLU A 69 10.58 2.68 -9.51
C GLU A 69 9.77 3.12 -8.28
N PHE A 70 9.28 2.17 -7.48
CA PHE A 70 8.46 2.42 -6.29
C PHE A 70 9.28 2.42 -4.99
N ARG A 71 10.62 2.26 -5.05
CA ARG A 71 11.48 2.17 -3.86
C ARG A 71 11.28 3.34 -2.91
N GLU A 72 11.41 4.55 -3.44
CA GLU A 72 11.31 5.77 -2.65
C GLU A 72 9.92 5.94 -2.02
N PHE A 73 8.89 5.48 -2.73
CA PHE A 73 7.52 5.45 -2.22
C PHE A 73 7.39 4.48 -1.04
N PHE A 74 7.88 3.23 -1.14
CA PHE A 74 7.81 2.27 -0.03
C PHE A 74 8.63 2.70 1.19
N GLU A 75 9.78 3.31 0.99
CA GLU A 75 10.57 3.91 2.09
C GLU A 75 9.77 5.01 2.79
N LEU A 76 9.04 5.81 2.02
CA LEU A 76 8.22 6.88 2.55
C LEU A 76 6.97 6.36 3.30
N LEU A 77 6.36 5.29 2.81
CA LEU A 77 5.21 4.65 3.45
C LEU A 77 5.51 4.20 4.89
N SER A 78 6.71 3.70 5.15
CA SER A 78 7.15 3.32 6.51
C SER A 78 7.18 4.49 7.50
N ASN A 79 7.31 5.71 7.00
CA ASN A 79 7.42 6.93 7.81
C ASN A 79 6.07 7.59 8.09
N ILE A 80 4.96 7.09 7.54
CA ILE A 80 3.63 7.66 7.81
C ILE A 80 3.29 7.48 9.30
N PRO A 81 2.89 8.55 10.01
CA PRO A 81 2.50 8.48 11.41
C PRO A 81 1.31 7.55 11.63
N THR A 82 1.35 6.81 12.74
CA THR A 82 0.24 5.93 13.15
C THR A 82 -0.78 6.63 14.04
N ASP A 83 -0.48 7.86 14.47
CA ASP A 83 -1.40 8.75 15.19
C ASP A 83 -2.23 9.59 14.19
N CYS A 84 -2.95 8.89 13.32
CA CYS A 84 -3.81 9.47 12.30
C CYS A 84 -5.26 8.98 12.47
N PRO A 85 -6.25 9.62 11.81
CA PRO A 85 -7.64 9.22 11.92
C PRO A 85 -7.82 7.72 11.63
N SER A 86 -8.64 7.03 12.43
CA SER A 86 -8.82 5.58 12.34
C SER A 86 -9.27 5.11 10.95
N PHE A 87 -10.14 5.88 10.29
CA PHE A 87 -10.56 5.62 8.90
C PHE A 87 -9.37 5.61 7.93
N PHE A 88 -8.42 6.53 8.09
CA PHE A 88 -7.21 6.55 7.26
C PHE A 88 -6.33 5.34 7.54
N VAL A 89 -6.11 4.97 8.81
CA VAL A 89 -5.34 3.76 9.18
C VAL A 89 -5.94 2.53 8.52
N GLU A 90 -7.27 2.37 8.57
CA GLU A 90 -7.95 1.25 7.94
C GLU A 90 -7.79 1.25 6.41
N ASN A 91 -8.02 2.37 5.74
CA ASN A 91 -7.82 2.43 4.29
C ASN A 91 -6.36 2.20 3.89
N TYR A 92 -5.42 2.72 4.67
CA TYR A 92 -4.00 2.50 4.47
C TYR A 92 -3.63 1.02 4.59
N CYS A 93 -4.12 0.32 5.62
CA CYS A 93 -3.97 -1.13 5.75
C CYS A 93 -4.54 -1.89 4.53
N LYS A 94 -5.67 -1.45 3.95
CA LYS A 94 -6.23 -2.06 2.73
C LYS A 94 -5.30 -1.89 1.53
N TYR A 95 -4.73 -0.70 1.34
CA TYR A 95 -3.76 -0.47 0.26
C TYR A 95 -2.49 -1.29 0.45
N LEU A 96 -1.97 -1.38 1.68
CA LEU A 96 -0.82 -2.21 2.00
C LEU A 96 -1.09 -3.70 1.73
N LYS A 97 -2.29 -4.19 2.06
CA LYS A 97 -2.71 -5.55 1.70
C LYS A 97 -2.73 -5.74 0.19
N GLU A 98 -3.34 -4.81 -0.54
CA GLU A 98 -3.38 -4.86 -2.01
C GLU A 98 -1.97 -4.92 -2.61
N PHE A 99 -1.00 -4.17 -2.08
CA PHE A 99 0.39 -4.28 -2.49
C PHE A 99 0.97 -5.66 -2.18
N ILE A 100 0.75 -6.19 -0.98
CA ILE A 100 1.24 -7.54 -0.61
C ILE A 100 0.67 -8.59 -1.57
N ASP A 101 -0.64 -8.57 -1.81
CA ASP A 101 -1.34 -9.52 -2.70
C ASP A 101 -0.79 -9.43 -4.14
N GLN A 102 -0.51 -8.22 -4.63
CA GLN A 102 0.05 -8.02 -5.98
C GLN A 102 1.52 -8.46 -6.08
N PHE A 103 2.27 -8.34 -4.99
CA PHE A 103 3.66 -8.78 -4.97
C PHE A 103 3.79 -10.25 -4.64
N SER A 104 2.87 -10.91 -3.92
CA SER A 104 3.04 -12.31 -3.51
C SER A 104 3.23 -13.24 -4.70
N ASP A 105 2.64 -12.91 -5.84
CA ASP A 105 2.80 -13.64 -7.10
C ASP A 105 4.15 -13.38 -7.77
N LYS A 106 4.78 -12.22 -7.51
CA LYS A 106 6.05 -11.76 -8.11
C LYS A 106 7.26 -11.92 -7.16
N LEU A 107 7.02 -12.07 -5.85
CA LEU A 107 7.99 -11.98 -4.73
C LEU A 107 8.99 -13.13 -4.67
N TRP A 108 8.69 -14.26 -5.32
CA TRP A 108 9.52 -15.46 -5.23
C TRP A 108 10.86 -15.37 -5.96
N TYR A 109 11.08 -14.33 -6.78
CA TYR A 109 12.19 -14.30 -7.73
C TYR A 109 13.21 -13.16 -7.52
N MET A 110 12.97 -12.18 -6.62
CA MET A 110 13.78 -10.95 -6.58
C MET A 110 14.13 -10.50 -5.16
N ASP A 111 15.42 -10.44 -4.84
CA ASP A 111 15.95 -9.99 -3.53
C ASP A 111 15.47 -8.58 -3.14
N GLU A 112 15.26 -7.69 -4.12
CA GLU A 112 14.76 -6.33 -3.86
C GLU A 112 13.33 -6.28 -3.32
N THR A 113 12.48 -7.25 -3.65
CA THR A 113 11.08 -7.29 -3.20
C THR A 113 10.94 -7.59 -1.70
N SER A 114 11.96 -8.23 -1.12
CA SER A 114 12.03 -8.47 0.34
C SER A 114 12.05 -7.16 1.13
N LYS A 115 12.82 -6.16 0.68
CA LYS A 115 12.97 -4.87 1.37
C LYS A 115 11.67 -4.06 1.38
N TYR A 116 10.91 -4.10 0.29
CA TYR A 116 9.61 -3.42 0.22
C TYR A 116 8.59 -4.10 1.13
N SER A 117 8.58 -5.43 1.14
CA SER A 117 7.76 -6.21 2.05
C SER A 117 8.07 -5.88 3.51
N ASP A 118 9.36 -5.81 3.87
CA ASP A 118 9.78 -5.47 5.24
C ASP A 118 9.27 -4.10 5.69
N SER A 119 9.33 -3.10 4.81
CA SER A 119 8.78 -1.77 5.07
C SER A 119 7.28 -1.81 5.36
N ILE A 120 6.53 -2.55 4.53
CA ILE A 120 5.07 -2.73 4.69
C ILE A 120 4.76 -3.45 6.02
N TYR A 121 5.43 -4.57 6.30
CA TYR A 121 5.19 -5.35 7.53
C TYR A 121 5.60 -4.59 8.79
N LYS A 122 6.71 -3.82 8.76
CA LYS A 122 7.11 -2.95 9.87
C LYS A 122 6.04 -1.90 10.15
N TRP A 123 5.46 -1.29 9.12
CA TRP A 123 4.39 -0.32 9.34
C TRP A 123 3.13 -0.99 9.90
N LEU A 124 2.69 -2.12 9.34
CA LEU A 124 1.51 -2.85 9.82
C LEU A 124 1.64 -3.33 11.27
N ALA A 125 2.84 -3.72 11.69
CA ALA A 125 3.14 -4.10 13.06
C ALA A 125 2.92 -2.97 14.07
N ARG A 126 2.94 -1.70 13.65
CA ARG A 126 2.66 -0.54 14.51
C ARG A 126 1.16 -0.32 14.73
N VAL A 127 0.29 -0.90 13.91
CA VAL A 127 -1.18 -0.81 14.02
C VAL A 127 -1.83 -2.20 13.98
N PRO A 128 -1.47 -3.09 14.94
CA PRO A 128 -1.81 -4.51 14.85
C PRO A 128 -3.32 -4.79 14.84
N GLY A 129 -4.13 -3.98 15.53
CA GLY A 129 -5.59 -4.14 15.54
C GLY A 129 -6.22 -3.96 14.15
N PRO A 130 -6.12 -2.77 13.54
CA PRO A 130 -6.57 -2.53 12.16
C PRO A 130 -5.94 -3.47 11.13
N ALA A 131 -4.64 -3.74 11.25
CA ALA A 131 -3.92 -4.61 10.33
C ALA A 131 -4.49 -6.04 10.35
N THR A 132 -4.68 -6.63 11.53
CA THR A 132 -5.22 -7.99 11.67
C THR A 132 -6.66 -8.09 11.15
N LYS A 133 -7.47 -7.05 11.39
CA LYS A 133 -8.86 -6.98 10.89
C LYS A 133 -8.91 -7.02 9.36
N ILE A 134 -7.97 -6.37 8.67
CA ILE A 134 -7.98 -6.24 7.21
C ILE A 134 -7.26 -7.40 6.51
N LEU A 135 -6.14 -7.86 7.07
CA LEU A 135 -5.38 -8.96 6.48
C LEU A 135 -6.06 -10.32 6.68
N GLY A 136 -6.89 -10.44 7.73
CA GLY A 136 -7.51 -11.69 8.11
C GLY A 136 -6.52 -12.64 8.80
N TYR A 137 -7.05 -13.54 9.63
CA TYR A 137 -6.24 -14.59 10.26
C TYR A 137 -5.99 -15.80 9.35
N ASP A 138 -6.68 -15.88 8.21
CA ASP A 138 -6.62 -17.03 7.32
C ASP A 138 -5.30 -17.11 6.54
N ASP A 139 -4.58 -16.00 6.40
CA ASP A 139 -3.21 -16.00 5.87
C ASP A 139 -2.18 -16.19 6.99
N LYS A 140 -1.94 -17.45 7.33
CA LYS A 140 -0.97 -17.87 8.35
C LYS A 140 0.45 -17.36 8.05
N ASN A 141 0.83 -17.24 6.78
CA ASN A 141 2.16 -16.76 6.40
C ASN A 141 2.32 -15.27 6.69
N LEU A 142 1.27 -14.50 6.41
CA LEU A 142 1.21 -13.05 6.65
C LEU A 142 1.21 -12.74 8.15
N THR A 143 0.46 -13.53 8.93
CA THR A 143 0.44 -13.44 10.40
C THR A 143 1.82 -13.72 11.00
N ILE A 144 2.52 -14.76 10.53
CA ILE A 144 3.87 -15.10 11.01
C ILE A 144 4.86 -13.97 10.68
N ARG A 145 4.82 -13.41 9.47
CA ARG A 145 5.70 -12.30 9.07
C ARG A 145 5.45 -11.05 9.92
N MET A 146 4.19 -10.69 10.15
CA MET A 146 3.84 -9.60 11.05
C MET A 146 4.36 -9.84 12.47
N MET A 147 4.22 -11.06 13.00
CA MET A 147 4.72 -11.40 14.33
C MET A 147 6.25 -11.29 14.43
N ILE A 148 6.98 -11.71 13.39
CA ILE A 148 8.44 -11.58 13.32
C ILE A 148 8.83 -10.09 13.29
N SER A 149 8.19 -9.28 12.43
CA SER A 149 8.45 -7.84 12.37
C SER A 149 8.12 -7.14 13.70
N PHE A 150 7.04 -7.55 14.36
CA PHE A 150 6.65 -7.03 15.68
C PHE A 150 7.66 -7.39 16.77
N GLN A 151 8.19 -8.61 16.76
CA GLN A 151 9.27 -9.02 17.67
C GLN A 151 10.52 -8.18 17.46
N ILE A 152 10.95 -7.95 16.21
CA ILE A 152 12.12 -7.12 15.89
C ILE A 152 11.93 -5.68 16.40
N LEU A 153 10.74 -5.10 16.22
CA LEU A 153 10.43 -3.75 16.69
C LEU A 153 10.44 -3.60 18.22
N ARG A 154 10.30 -4.68 19.00
CA ARG A 154 10.41 -4.61 20.47
C ARG A 154 11.84 -4.48 20.98
N TYR A 155 12.84 -4.72 20.13
CA TYR A 155 14.26 -4.68 20.50
C TYR A 155 15.00 -3.48 19.90
N LEU A 156 14.30 -2.56 19.22
CA LEU A 156 14.80 -1.30 18.68
C LEU A 156 14.17 -0.12 19.44
#